data_AF-V5RNY3-F1
#
_entry.id   AF-V5RNY3-F1
#
_cell.length_a   1.000
_cell.length_b   1.000
_cell.length_c   1.000
_cell.angle_alpha   90.00
_cell.angle_beta   90.00
_cell.angle_gamma   90.00
#
_symmetry.space_group_name_H-M   'P 1'
#
loop_
_entity.id
_entity.type
_entity.pdbx_description
1 polymer ?
#
loop_
_entity_poly.entity_id
_entity_poly.type
_entity_poly.pdbx_seq_one_letter_code
_entity_poly.pdbx_strand_id
1 'polypeptide(L)' 'MSSSAEKKTNVIYIGSTRRRKIEKAAISLSVHAGKPISAAKITQEVLDMYLESYIKDFIENTPPDDD' A
#
# COMPACT_ATOMS: atom_id res chain seq x y z
N MET A 1 6.76 21.56 -29.85
CA MET A 1 7.35 21.73 -28.50
C MET A 1 6.65 20.77 -27.56
N SER A 2 7.40 19.79 -27.05
CA SER A 2 6.91 18.74 -26.14
C SER A 2 6.57 19.31 -24.76
N SER A 3 5.43 18.96 -24.21
CA SER A 3 5.33 18.75 -22.75
C SER A 3 4.68 17.39 -22.53
N SER A 4 5.53 16.36 -22.53
CA SER A 4 5.18 15.09 -21.90
C SER A 4 4.94 15.41 -20.44
N ALA A 5 3.68 15.47 -20.03
CA ALA A 5 3.33 15.50 -18.62
C ALA A 5 3.92 14.23 -18.00
N GLU A 6 5.09 14.35 -17.39
CA GLU A 6 5.65 13.31 -16.53
C GLU A 6 4.57 12.99 -15.51
N LYS A 7 3.88 11.85 -15.70
CA LYS A 7 3.07 11.24 -14.67
C LYS A 7 4.03 11.02 -13.50
N LYS A 8 4.00 11.94 -12.53
CA LYS A 8 4.64 11.75 -11.24
C LYS A 8 3.95 10.54 -10.63
N THR A 9 4.55 9.37 -10.85
CA THR A 9 4.16 8.17 -10.15
C THR A 9 4.45 8.47 -8.69
N ASN A 10 3.40 8.69 -7.90
CA ASN A 10 3.55 8.94 -6.48
C ASN A 10 4.11 7.66 -5.85
N VAL A 11 5.43 7.59 -5.70
CA VAL A 11 6.09 6.48 -5.01
C VAL A 11 5.84 6.66 -3.53
N ILE A 12 5.03 5.78 -2.95
CA ILE A 12 4.79 5.76 -1.51
C ILE A 12 6.02 5.12 -0.85
N TYR A 13 6.81 5.93 -0.16
CA TYR A 13 7.94 5.43 0.61
C TYR A 13 7.47 4.73 1.88
N ILE A 14 7.81 3.45 2.02
CA ILE A 14 7.62 2.70 3.26
C ILE A 14 8.92 2.75 4.06
N GLY A 15 8.87 3.34 5.25
CA GLY A 15 10.01 3.42 6.16
C GLY A 15 10.66 2.06 6.44
N SER A 16 11.98 2.08 6.61
CA SER A 16 12.84 0.88 6.75
C SER A 16 12.33 -0.14 7.79
N THR A 17 11.80 0.33 8.92
CA THR A 17 11.22 -0.53 9.96
C THR A 17 9.99 -1.32 9.48
N ARG A 18 9.05 -0.65 8.80
CA ARG A 18 7.84 -1.32 8.26
C ARG A 18 8.22 -2.28 7.16
N ARG A 19 9.11 -1.86 6.25
CA ARG A 19 9.65 -2.71 5.20
C ARG A 19 10.24 -4.02 5.75
N ARG A 20 11.10 -3.94 6.78
CA ARG A 20 11.69 -5.13 7.43
C ARG A 20 10.64 -6.07 8.03
N LYS A 21 9.56 -5.53 8.61
CA LYS A 21 8.47 -6.36 9.16
C LYS A 21 7.77 -7.15 8.06
N ILE A 22 7.46 -6.50 6.94
CA ILE A 22 6.81 -7.13 5.78
C ILE A 22 7.72 -8.20 5.16
N GLU A 23 9.01 -7.90 5.00
CA GLU A 23 10.00 -8.88 4.49
C GLU A 23 10.09 -10.11 5.39
N LYS A 24 10.13 -9.94 6.72
CA LYS A 24 10.12 -11.06 7.67
C LYS A 24 8.83 -11.90 7.56
N ALA A 25 7.68 -11.24 7.42
CA ALA A 25 6.42 -11.95 7.22
C ALA A 25 6.42 -12.76 5.91
N ALA A 26 6.92 -12.16 4.82
CA ALA A 26 7.06 -12.84 3.53
C ALA A 26 7.91 -14.10 3.62
N ILE A 27 9.06 -14.03 4.31
CA ILE A 27 9.93 -15.19 4.54
C ILE A 27 9.20 -16.27 5.34
N SER A 28 8.59 -15.90 6.48
CA SER A 28 7.90 -16.86 7.36
C SER A 28 6.75 -17.56 6.64
N LEU A 29 5.94 -16.81 5.88
CA LEU A 29 4.83 -17.36 5.12
C LEU A 29 5.31 -18.22 3.96
N SER A 30 6.42 -17.86 3.32
CA SER A 30 7.00 -18.67 2.24
C SER A 30 7.44 -20.04 2.75
N VAL A 31 8.08 -20.08 3.93
CA VAL A 31 8.48 -21.33 4.59
C VAL A 31 7.26 -22.18 4.91
N HIS A 32 6.22 -21.57 5.49
CA HIS A 32 5.00 -22.29 5.86
C HIS A 32 4.23 -22.82 4.64
N ALA A 33 4.12 -22.03 3.57
CA ALA A 33 3.38 -22.38 2.37
C ALA A 33 4.15 -23.30 1.40
N GLY A 34 5.45 -23.52 1.62
CA GLY A 34 6.32 -24.28 0.72
C GLY A 34 6.52 -23.63 -0.66
N LYS A 35 6.21 -22.33 -0.80
CA LYS A 35 6.35 -21.58 -2.06
C LYS A 35 6.72 -20.12 -1.80
N PRO A 36 7.42 -19.44 -2.73
CA PRO A 36 7.77 -18.04 -2.56
C PRO A 36 6.54 -17.13 -2.46
N ILE A 37 6.52 -16.26 -1.45
CA ILE A 37 5.54 -15.18 -1.26
C ILE A 37 6.30 -13.86 -1.23
N SER A 38 5.88 -12.88 -2.03
CA SER A 38 6.55 -11.58 -2.10
C SER A 38 6.02 -10.61 -1.05
N ALA A 39 6.92 -9.81 -0.48
CA ALA A 39 6.56 -8.71 0.42
C ALA A 39 5.61 -7.70 -0.24
N ALA A 40 5.81 -7.44 -1.54
CA ALA A 40 4.95 -6.56 -2.32
C ALA A 40 3.51 -7.09 -2.40
N LYS A 41 3.34 -8.40 -2.65
CA LYS A 41 2.03 -9.03 -2.70
C LYS A 41 1.28 -8.95 -1.38
N ILE A 42 1.96 -9.24 -0.26
CA ILE A 42 1.38 -9.09 1.08
C ILE A 42 0.94 -7.64 1.32
N THR A 43 1.76 -6.68 0.91
CA THR A 43 1.45 -5.26 1.10
C THR A 43 0.22 -4.85 0.29
N GLN A 44 0.11 -5.30 -0.96
CA GLN A 44 -1.03 -5.02 -1.82
C GLN A 44 -2.31 -5.63 -1.25
N GLU A 45 -2.31 -6.91 -0.89
CA GLU A 45 -3.50 -7.58 -0.34
C GLU A 45 -3.99 -6.92 0.97
N VAL A 46 -3.06 -6.50 1.83
CA VAL A 46 -3.42 -5.77 3.06
C VAL A 46 -3.98 -4.39 2.73
N LEU A 47 -3.38 -3.65 1.79
CA LEU A 47 -3.90 -2.35 1.38
C LEU A 47 -5.30 -2.47 0.81
N ASP A 48 -5.51 -3.38 -0.14
CA ASP A 48 -6.80 -3.59 -0.80
C ASP A 48 -7.91 -3.93 0.21
N MET A 49 -7.58 -4.70 1.26
CA MET A 49 -8.52 -5.07 2.31
C MET A 49 -9.03 -3.88 3.14
N TYR A 50 -8.21 -2.85 3.36
CA TYR A 50 -8.53 -1.75 4.27
C TYR A 50 -8.76 -0.40 3.56
N LEU A 51 -8.33 -0.26 2.31
CA LEU A 51 -8.35 1.02 1.60
C LEU A 51 -9.77 1.56 1.42
N GLU A 52 -10.73 0.72 1.03
CA GLU A 52 -12.12 1.15 0.83
C GLU A 52 -12.76 1.63 2.14
N SER A 53 -12.54 0.89 3.23
CA SER A 53 -13.01 1.28 4.56
C SER A 53 -12.41 2.62 4.98
N TYR A 54 -11.10 2.78 4.81
CA TYR A 54 -10.41 4.02 5.14
C TYR A 54 -10.95 5.22 4.34
N ILE A 55 -11.14 5.05 3.03
CA ILE A 55 -11.67 6.12 2.16
C ILE A 55 -13.07 6.51 2.61
N LYS A 56 -13.94 5.53 2.88
CA LYS A 56 -15.30 5.77 3.38
C LYS A 56 -15.27 6.53 4.71
N ASP A 57 -14.51 6.04 5.68
CA ASP A 57 -14.40 6.66 7.00
C ASP A 57 -13.85 8.08 6.90
N PHE A 58 -12.86 8.31 6.01
CA PHE A 58 -12.28 9.63 5.79
C PHE A 58 -13.30 10.62 5.23
N ILE A 59 -14.08 10.23 4.22
CA ILE A 59 -15.12 11.07 3.61
C ILE A 59 -16.23 11.40 4.61
N GLU A 60 -16.69 10.41 5.38
CA GLU A 60 -17.75 10.60 6.37
C GLU A 60 -17.34 11.58 7.48
N ASN A 61 -16.07 11.56 7.88
CA ASN A 61 -15.55 12.41 8.97
C ASN A 61 -14.92 13.73 8.49
N THR A 62 -14.73 13.88 7.19
CA THR A 62 -14.14 15.09 6.58
C THR A 62 -15.01 15.53 5.41
N PRO A 63 -16.25 15.98 5.67
CA PRO A 63 -17.11 16.51 4.62
C PRO A 63 -16.40 17.71 3.97
N PRO A 64 -16.58 17.92 2.65
CA PRO A 64 -16.04 19.10 1.99
C PRO A 64 -16.61 20.36 2.65
N ASP A 65 -15.79 21.40 2.75
CA ASP A 65 -16.27 22.72 3.17
C ASP A 65 -17.31 23.18 2.14
N ASP A 66 -18.54 23.45 2.61
CA ASP A 66 -19.58 24.09 1.81
C ASP A 66 -19.18 25.58 1.62
N ASP A 67 -18.53 25.90 0.50
CA ASP A 67 -18.38 27.27 -0.01
C ASP A 67 -19.69 27.81 -0.60
#